data_AF-A0A355SE15-F1
#
_entry.id   AF-A0A355SE15-F1
#
_cell.length_a   1.000
_cell.length_b   1.000
_cell.length_c   1.000
_cell.angle_alpha   90.00
_cell.angle_beta   90.00
_cell.angle_gamma   90.00
#
_symmetry.space_group_name_H-M   'P 1'
#
loop_
_entity.id
_entity.type
_entity.pdbx_description
1 polymer ?
#
loop_
_entity_poly.entity_id
_entity_poly.type
_entity_poly.pdbx_seq_one_letter_code
_entity_poly.pdbx_strand_id
1 'polypeptide(L)' 'MRNMHLLNTYWVMVLPGCVWAYNVFIFRTFFQSIPSELRESALMDGANDIVILFKIMLPLSKALIATFALFGIVGS' A
#
# COMPACT_ATOMS: atom_id res chain seq x y z
N MET A 1 -11.10 -14.59 -18.93
CA MET A 1 -9.69 -14.16 -19.06
C MET A 1 -9.19 -13.97 -20.52
N ARG A 2 -10.07 -14.03 -21.55
CA ARG A 2 -9.64 -13.94 -22.97
C ARG A 2 -10.18 -12.72 -23.74
N ASN A 3 -10.91 -11.81 -23.09
CA ASN A 3 -11.58 -10.66 -23.74
C ASN A 3 -11.16 -9.30 -23.19
N MET A 4 -10.10 -9.23 -22.39
CA MET A 4 -9.49 -7.97 -22.02
C MET A 4 -8.12 -7.97 -22.68
N HIS A 5 -7.80 -6.94 -23.46
CA HIS A 5 -6.54 -6.71 -24.19
C HIS A 5 -5.27 -6.66 -23.30
N LEU A 6 -5.34 -7.24 -22.10
CA LEU A 6 -4.33 -7.24 -21.06
C LEU A 6 -3.17 -8.20 -21.36
N LEU A 7 -3.34 -9.21 -22.23
CA LEU A 7 -2.31 -10.21 -22.55
C LEU A 7 -1.04 -9.64 -23.22
N ASN A 8 -1.05 -8.39 -23.68
CA ASN A 8 0.06 -7.74 -24.37
C ASN A 8 0.62 -6.53 -23.60
N THR A 9 0.50 -6.54 -22.28
CA THR A 9 1.00 -5.45 -21.45
C THR A 9 1.75 -6.03 -20.25
N TYR A 10 2.95 -5.50 -19.96
CA TYR A 10 3.77 -5.88 -18.81
C TYR A 10 2.98 -5.94 -17.49
N TRP A 11 1.92 -5.15 -17.37
CA TRP A 11 0.96 -5.15 -16.29
C TRP A 11 0.26 -6.50 -16.03
N VAL A 12 0.19 -7.46 -16.98
CA VAL A 12 -0.38 -8.81 -16.75
C VAL A 12 0.58 -9.79 -16.10
N MET A 13 1.90 -9.55 -16.13
CA MET A 13 2.83 -10.31 -15.28
C MET A 13 2.86 -9.73 -13.85
N VAL A 14 2.67 -8.41 -13.74
CA VAL A 14 2.63 -7.66 -12.49
C VAL A 14 1.31 -7.92 -11.75
N LEU A 15 0.13 -7.78 -12.36
CA LEU A 15 -1.17 -7.91 -11.67
C LEU A 15 -1.38 -9.23 -10.89
N PRO A 16 -1.07 -10.42 -11.45
CA PRO A 16 -1.22 -11.70 -10.75
C PRO A 16 -0.13 -11.94 -9.68
N GLY A 17 1.06 -11.34 -9.85
CA GLY A 17 2.20 -11.51 -8.93
C GLY A 17 2.35 -10.40 -7.88
N CYS A 18 1.80 -9.21 -8.12
CA CYS A 18 1.97 -8.04 -7.27
C CYS A 18 0.94 -7.95 -6.14
N VAL A 19 -0.18 -8.66 -6.28
CA VAL A 19 -1.21 -8.72 -5.24
C VAL A 19 -1.23 -10.14 -4.68
N TRP A 20 -0.12 -10.54 -4.06
CA TRP A 20 -0.14 -11.73 -3.21
C TRP A 20 -1.09 -11.44 -2.04
N ALA A 21 -2.04 -12.34 -1.76
CA ALA A 21 -3.04 -12.15 -0.71
C ALA A 21 -2.39 -11.82 0.65
N TYR A 22 -1.21 -12.37 0.90
CA TYR A 22 -0.36 -12.08 2.05
C TYR A 22 0.06 -10.60 2.15
N ASN A 23 0.48 -10.00 1.04
CA ASN A 23 0.86 -8.58 1.00
C ASN A 23 -0.35 -7.72 1.35
N VAL A 24 -1.51 -7.95 0.74
CA VAL A 24 -2.74 -7.19 1.06
C VAL A 24 -3.12 -7.33 2.53
N PHE A 25 -3.00 -8.53 3.11
CA PHE A 25 -3.26 -8.77 4.52
C PHE A 25 -2.34 -7.93 5.41
N ILE A 26 -1.03 -7.94 5.15
CA ILE A 26 -0.06 -7.18 5.94
C ILE A 26 -0.27 -5.67 5.79
N PHE A 27 -0.49 -5.17 4.57
CA PHE A 27 -0.78 -3.75 4.38
C PHE A 27 -2.03 -3.34 5.17
N ARG A 28 -3.08 -4.18 5.17
CA ARG A 28 -4.28 -3.94 5.98
C ARG A 28 -3.98 -3.91 7.48
N THR A 29 -3.22 -4.87 7.99
CA THR A 29 -2.81 -4.90 9.40
C THR A 29 -1.94 -3.69 9.76
N PHE A 30 -1.05 -3.27 8.87
CA PHE A 30 -0.23 -2.08 9.07
C PHE A 30 -1.05 -0.81 9.14
N PHE A 31 -1.98 -0.59 8.20
CA PHE A 31 -2.88 0.56 8.24
C PHE A 31 -3.78 0.55 9.48
N GLN A 32 -4.19 -0.62 9.96
CA GLN A 32 -4.93 -0.78 11.22
C GLN A 32 -4.06 -0.52 12.46
N SER A 33 -2.74 -0.73 12.36
CA SER A 33 -1.80 -0.46 13.45
C SER A 33 -1.49 1.02 13.62
N ILE A 34 -1.79 1.85 12.62
CA ILE A 34 -1.65 3.30 12.71
C ILE A 34 -2.70 3.82 13.70
N PRO A 35 -2.31 4.50 14.79
CA PRO A 35 -3.26 4.97 15.80
C PRO A 35 -4.22 6.00 15.19
N SER A 36 -5.52 5.78 15.41
CA SER A 36 -6.59 6.66 14.92
C SER A 36 -6.51 8.08 15.47
N GLU A 37 -5.87 8.25 16.63
CA GLU A 37 -5.58 9.53 17.28
C GLU A 37 -4.77 10.47 16.37
N LEU A 38 -3.83 9.95 15.57
CA LEU A 38 -3.08 10.75 14.59
C LEU A 38 -3.98 11.31 13.50
N ARG A 39 -4.98 10.53 13.09
CA ARG A 39 -5.96 10.95 12.08
C ARG A 39 -6.91 12.00 12.67
N GLU A 40 -7.37 11.79 13.90
CA GLU A 40 -8.25 12.74 14.60
C GLU A 40 -7.55 14.05 14.91
N SER A 41 -6.28 14.02 15.33
CA SER A 41 -5.48 15.23 15.53
C SER A 41 -5.27 15.99 14.22
N ALA A 42 -4.95 15.29 13.13
CA ALA A 42 -4.81 15.94 11.83
C ALA A 42 -6.12 16.53 11.29
N LEU A 43 -7.26 15.87 11.60
CA LEU A 43 -8.59 16.38 11.26
C LEU A 43 -8.93 17.65 12.09
N MET A 44 -8.58 17.65 13.37
CA MET A 44 -8.72 18.80 14.27
C MET A 44 -7.84 19.99 13.84
N ASP A 45 -6.65 19.71 13.29
CA ASP A 45 -5.76 20.70 12.67
C ASP A 45 -6.26 21.19 11.29
N GLY A 46 -7.43 20.71 10.82
CA GLY A 46 -8.04 21.12 9.56
C GLY A 46 -7.48 20.42 8.32
N ALA A 47 -6.73 19.33 8.47
CA ALA A 47 -6.24 18.55 7.34
C ALA A 47 -7.37 17.73 6.71
N ASN A 48 -7.56 17.88 5.40
CA ASN A 48 -8.50 17.06 4.63
C ASN A 48 -8.01 15.59 4.55
N ASP A 49 -8.91 14.63 4.40
CA ASP A 49 -8.59 13.19 4.37
C ASP A 49 -7.53 12.83 3.31
N ILE A 50 -7.54 13.52 2.17
CA ILE A 50 -6.52 13.36 1.12
C ILE A 50 -5.14 13.82 1.62
N VAL A 51 -5.10 14.92 2.37
CA VAL A 51 -3.86 15.44 2.96
C VAL A 51 -3.32 14.47 3.99
N ILE A 52 -4.19 13.90 4.83
CA ILE A 52 -3.81 12.87 5.81
C ILE A 52 -3.26 11.63 5.10
N LEU A 53 -3.92 11.19 4.03
CA LEU A 53 -3.46 10.05 3.22
C LEU A 53 -2.03 10.27 2.70
N PHE A 54 -1.76 11.42 2.08
CA PHE A 54 -0.48 11.70 1.44
C PHE A 54 0.63 12.18 2.40
N LYS A 55 0.31 12.92 3.46
CA LYS A 55 1.30 13.43 4.42
C LYS A 55 1.57 12.51 5.61
N ILE A 56 0.64 11.63 5.97
CA ILE A 56 0.75 10.79 7.17
C ILE A 56 0.77 9.32 6.78
N MET A 57 -0.30 8.80 6.19
CA MET A 57 -0.41 7.36 5.87
C MET A 57 0.65 6.89 4.86
N LEU A 58 0.81 7.58 3.73
CA LEU A 58 1.77 7.23 2.68
C LEU A 58 3.24 7.18 3.16
N PRO A 59 3.77 8.20 3.85
CA PRO A 59 5.14 8.15 4.37
C PRO A 59 5.32 7.10 5.47
N LEU A 60 4.31 6.84 6.30
CA LEU A 60 4.35 5.73 7.27
C LEU A 60 4.43 4.37 6.56
N SER A 61 3.61 4.16 5.52
CA SER A 61 3.64 2.93 4.71
C SER A 61 4.93 2.75 3.91
N LYS A 62 5.74 3.80 3.75
CA LYS A 62 7.02 3.72 3.02
C LYS A 62 8.01 2.76 3.68
N ALA A 63 8.01 2.69 5.02
CA ALA A 63 8.82 1.74 5.76
C ALA A 63 8.39 0.29 5.49
N LEU A 64 7.08 0.04 5.46
CA LEU A 64 6.51 -1.26 5.13
C LEU A 64 6.88 -1.68 3.69
N ILE A 65 6.70 -0.76 2.72
CA ILE A 65 7.06 -0.97 1.32
C ILE A 65 8.56 -1.27 1.19
N ALA A 66 9.42 -0.57 1.93
CA ALA A 66 10.87 -0.82 1.92
C ALA A 66 11.21 -2.22 2.45
N THR A 67 10.58 -2.66 3.53
CA THR A 67 10.74 -4.03 4.06
C THR A 67 10.34 -5.08 3.03
N PHE A 68 9.18 -4.91 2.39
CA PHE A 68 8.73 -5.81 1.32
C PHE A 68 9.61 -5.78 0.09
N ALA A 69 10.06 -4.60 -0.34
CA ALA A 69 11.00 -4.45 -1.43
C ALA A 69 12.32 -5.16 -1.11
N LEU A 70 12.79 -5.05 0.13
CA LEU A 70 14.01 -5.71 0.59
C LEU A 70 13.85 -7.23 0.63
N PHE A 71 12.77 -7.77 1.21
CA PHE A 71 12.50 -9.21 1.20
C PHE A 71 12.23 -9.76 -0.22
N GLY A 72 11.54 -9.01 -1.07
CA GLY A 72 11.26 -9.37 -2.46
C GLY A 72 12.51 -9.36 -3.34
N ILE A 73 13.42 -8.40 -3.14
CA ILE A 73 14.68 -8.30 -3.89
C ILE A 73 15.74 -9.28 -3.36
N VAL A 74 15.83 -9.50 -2.05
CA VAL A 74 16.82 -10.40 -1.42
C VAL A 74 16.39 -11.87 -1.47
N GLY A 75 15.09 -12.15 -1.54
CA GLY A 75 14.53 -13.51 -1.60
C GLY A 75 14.36 -14.09 -3.02
N SER A 76 14.74 -13.34 -4.07
CA SER A 76 14.67 -13.75 -5.48
C SER A 76 16.01 -14.27 -6.00
#